data_AF-A0A1P8KJD2-F1
#
_entry.id   AF-A0A1P8KJD2-F1
#
_cell.length_a   1.000
_cell.length_b   1.000
_cell.length_c   1.000
_cell.angle_alpha   90.00
_cell.angle_beta   90.00
_cell.angle_gamma   90.00
#
_symmetry.space_group_name_H-M   'P 1'
#
loop_
_entity.id
_entity.type
_entity.pdbx_description
1 polymer ?
#
loop_
_entity_poly.entity_id
_entity_poly.type
_entity_poly.pdbx_seq_one_letter_code
_entity_poly.pdbx_strand_id
1 'polypeptide(L)'
;MAGNTQMNENERGIFKLSGITGMLIATVLLLAILVGLTISGIKVQQNESTNFYKINQDLNGLTSGSFSSDMKQNTAEEQNKNYQLIGNGK
;
A
#
# COMPACT_ATOMS: atom_id res chain seq x y z
N MET A 1 -23.68 -60.14 11.68
CA MET A 1 -22.97 -59.12 12.49
C MET A 1 -22.41 -58.09 11.54
N ALA A 2 -23.04 -56.93 11.43
CA ALA A 2 -22.55 -55.85 10.59
C ALA A 2 -21.33 -55.22 11.27
N GLY A 3 -20.16 -55.37 10.67
CA GLY A 3 -18.96 -54.63 11.04
C GLY A 3 -19.16 -53.18 10.66
N ASN A 4 -19.68 -52.39 11.59
CA ASN A 4 -19.69 -50.93 11.49
C ASN A 4 -18.35 -50.44 12.01
N THR A 5 -17.38 -50.32 11.12
CA THR A 5 -16.21 -49.48 11.35
C THR A 5 -16.69 -48.03 11.42
N GLN A 6 -17.15 -47.62 12.61
CA GLN A 6 -17.51 -46.25 12.89
C GLN A 6 -16.24 -45.41 12.80
N MET A 7 -16.18 -44.55 11.79
CA MET A 7 -15.05 -43.64 11.59
C MET A 7 -15.02 -42.65 12.75
N ASN A 8 -13.88 -42.56 13.44
CA ASN A 8 -13.73 -41.67 14.59
C ASN A 8 -13.90 -40.22 14.13
N GLU A 9 -14.61 -39.40 14.90
CA GLU A 9 -14.73 -37.97 14.58
C GLU A 9 -13.34 -37.30 14.55
N ASN A 10 -12.35 -37.79 15.28
CA ASN A 10 -10.97 -37.31 15.17
C ASN A 10 -10.30 -37.61 13.82
N GLU A 11 -10.82 -38.56 13.04
CA GLU A 11 -10.31 -38.97 11.73
C GLU A 11 -11.03 -38.26 10.57
N ARG A 12 -12.13 -37.54 10.83
CA ARG A 12 -13.02 -36.93 9.81
C ARG A 12 -12.68 -35.48 9.45
N GLY A 13 -11.41 -35.13 9.25
CA GLY A 13 -11.08 -33.83 8.65
C GLY A 13 -9.61 -33.46 8.62
N ILE A 14 -9.09 -33.27 7.41
CA ILE A 14 -7.69 -32.90 7.10
C ILE A 14 -7.36 -31.43 7.53
N PHE A 15 -8.38 -30.69 8.01
CA PHE A 15 -8.26 -29.34 8.60
C PHE A 15 -8.60 -29.29 10.10
N LYS A 16 -8.36 -30.34 10.87
CA LYS A 16 -8.57 -30.30 12.34
C LYS A 16 -7.32 -29.81 13.06
N LEU A 17 -7.18 -28.49 13.13
CA LEU A 17 -6.32 -27.84 14.12
C LEU A 17 -7.11 -27.83 15.44
N SER A 18 -6.60 -28.51 16.48
CA SER A 18 -7.25 -28.78 17.76
C SER A 18 -8.10 -27.62 18.30
N GLY A 19 -9.43 -27.66 18.09
CA GLY A 19 -10.44 -26.75 18.66
C GLY A 19 -9.97 -25.30 18.91
N ILE A 20 -10.07 -24.88 20.17
CA ILE A 20 -9.76 -23.50 20.62
C ILE A 20 -8.27 -23.17 20.38
N THR A 21 -7.36 -24.12 20.59
CA THR A 21 -5.92 -23.90 20.37
C THR A 21 -5.63 -23.53 18.92
N GLY A 22 -6.29 -24.19 17.97
CA GLY A 22 -6.14 -23.89 16.56
C GLY A 22 -6.69 -22.52 16.17
N MET A 23 -7.86 -22.17 16.72
CA MET A 23 -8.42 -20.83 16.55
C MET A 23 -7.46 -19.77 17.07
N LEU A 24 -6.89 -19.94 18.27
CA LEU A 24 -5.96 -18.97 18.85
C LEU A 24 -4.71 -18.79 17.99
N ILE A 25 -4.08 -19.88 17.54
CA ILE A 25 -2.92 -19.80 16.65
C ILE A 25 -3.26 -19.05 15.36
N ALA A 26 -4.38 -19.38 14.72
CA ALA A 26 -4.82 -18.71 13.50
C ALA A 26 -5.06 -17.20 13.73
N THR A 27 -5.71 -16.82 14.82
CA THR A 27 -5.95 -15.40 15.13
C THR A 27 -4.65 -14.62 15.36
N VAL A 28 -3.69 -15.19 16.08
CA VAL A 28 -2.40 -14.55 16.32
C VAL A 28 -1.62 -14.38 15.02
N LEU A 29 -1.64 -15.38 14.13
CA LEU A 29 -1.00 -15.28 12.82
C LEU A 29 -1.62 -14.19 11.94
N LEU A 30 -2.96 -14.11 11.90
CA LEU A 30 -3.65 -13.06 11.15
C LEU A 30 -3.35 -11.67 11.71
N LEU A 31 -3.33 -11.50 13.04
CA LEU A 31 -2.98 -10.24 13.68
C LEU A 31 -1.52 -9.86 13.46
N ALA A 32 -0.60 -10.82 13.49
CA ALA A 32 0.82 -10.57 13.21
C ALA A 32 1.03 -10.04 11.78
N ILE A 33 0.37 -10.68 10.80
CA ILE A 33 0.39 -10.22 9.40
C ILE A 33 -0.22 -8.82 9.30
N LEU A 34 -1.38 -8.60 9.92
CA LEU A 34 -2.04 -7.29 9.93
C LEU A 34 -1.12 -6.19 10.47
N VAL A 35 -0.53 -6.39 11.64
CA VAL A 35 0.39 -5.41 12.26
C VAL A 35 1.60 -5.15 11.36
N GLY A 36 2.20 -6.20 10.79
CA GLY A 36 3.34 -6.07 9.89
C GLY A 36 3.03 -5.24 8.65
N LEU A 37 1.88 -5.48 8.01
CA LEU A 37 1.42 -4.72 6.86
C LEU A 37 1.02 -3.28 7.22
N THR A 38 0.38 -3.06 8.37
CA THR A 38 0.01 -1.72 8.83
C THR A 38 1.23 -0.85 9.08
N ILE A 39 2.24 -1.35 9.80
CA ILE A 39 3.49 -0.60 10.05
C ILE A 39 4.20 -0.29 8.72
N SER A 40 4.27 -1.25 7.81
CA SER A 40 4.89 -1.06 6.50
C SER A 40 4.16 -0.01 5.66
N GLY A 41 2.83 -0.04 5.65
CA GLY A 41 2.01 0.95 4.97
C GLY A 41 2.17 2.35 5.54
N ILE A 42 2.19 2.50 6.87
CA ILE A 42 2.42 3.79 7.53
C ILE A 42 3.80 4.35 7.17
N LYS A 43 4.86 3.52 7.14
CA LYS A 43 6.20 3.97 6.75
C LYS A 43 6.25 4.52 5.33
N VAL A 44 5.62 3.83 4.37
CA VAL A 44 5.53 4.32 2.99
C VAL A 44 4.75 5.64 2.94
N GLN A 45 3.61 5.71 3.63
CA GLN A 45 2.81 6.94 3.68
C GLN A 45 3.60 8.10 4.29
N GLN A 46 4.38 7.88 5.35
CA GLN A 46 5.24 8.90 5.95
C GLN A 46 6.37 9.35 5.00
N ASN A 47 6.98 8.43 4.26
CA ASN A 47 8.03 8.75 3.30
C ASN A 47 7.46 9.60 2.14
N GLU A 48 6.38 9.13 1.52
CA GLU A 48 5.79 9.80 0.36
C GLU A 48 5.04 11.08 0.72
N SER A 49 4.49 11.18 1.93
CA SER A 49 3.89 12.43 2.44
C SER A 49 4.92 13.54 2.57
N THR A 50 6.22 13.29 2.42
CA THR A 50 7.25 14.34 2.40
C THR A 50 7.83 14.57 1.00
N ASN A 51 7.60 13.66 0.06
CA ASN A 51 8.01 13.77 -1.34
C ASN A 51 6.99 14.62 -2.12
N PHE A 52 6.91 15.90 -1.77
CA PHE A 52 6.06 16.84 -2.51
C PHE A 52 6.73 17.27 -3.81
N TYR A 53 5.96 17.27 -4.89
CA TYR A 53 6.35 17.97 -6.11
C TYR A 53 6.32 19.47 -5.82
N LYS A 54 7.45 20.16 -5.94
CA LYS A 54 7.44 21.62 -6.01
C LYS A 54 7.22 22.05 -7.44
N ILE A 55 6.23 22.91 -7.64
CA ILE A 55 6.09 23.65 -8.88
C ILE A 55 7.27 24.61 -8.94
N ASN A 56 8.10 24.54 -10.00
CA ASN A 56 9.09 25.57 -10.26
C ASN A 56 8.36 26.91 -10.41
N GLN A 57 8.48 27.77 -9.40
CA GLN A 57 7.88 29.12 -9.36
C GLN A 57 8.66 30.12 -10.23
N ASP A 58 9.53 29.64 -11.12
CA ASP A 58 10.08 30.50 -12.17
C ASP A 58 8.90 31.10 -12.95
N LEU A 59 8.98 32.40 -13.23
CA LEU A 59 7.90 33.20 -13.81
C LEU A 59 7.41 32.62 -15.15
N ASN A 60 8.31 31.92 -15.87
CA ASN A 60 8.00 31.16 -17.09
C ASN A 60 7.25 29.83 -16.84
N GLY A 61 7.43 29.19 -15.68
CA GLY A 61 6.77 27.94 -15.30
C GLY A 61 5.31 28.14 -14.90
N LEU A 62 5.02 29.19 -14.12
CA LEU A 62 3.66 29.56 -13.65
C LEU A 62 2.74 30.03 -14.79
N THR A 63 3.30 30.62 -15.85
CA THR A 63 2.54 31.18 -16.98
C THR A 63 2.10 30.10 -17.98
N SER A 64 2.72 28.91 -17.96
CA SER A 64 2.57 27.89 -19.00
C SER A 64 1.22 27.13 -19.05
N GLY A 65 0.23 27.47 -18.22
CA GLY A 65 -1.08 26.80 -18.20
C GLY A 65 -2.29 27.68 -17.85
N SER A 66 -2.13 29.00 -17.71
CA SER A 66 -3.27 29.88 -17.40
C SER A 66 -4.04 30.24 -18.67
N PHE A 67 -5.38 30.14 -18.65
CA PHE A 67 -6.25 30.46 -19.80
C PHE A 67 -6.20 31.95 -20.22
N SER A 68 -5.57 32.79 -19.39
CA SER A 68 -5.50 34.24 -19.56
C SER A 68 -4.08 34.76 -19.84
N SER A 69 -3.10 33.89 -20.04
CA SER A 69 -1.73 34.29 -20.39
C SER A 69 -1.51 34.21 -21.90
N ASP A 70 -1.16 35.33 -22.52
CA ASP A 70 -0.82 35.44 -23.96
C ASP A 70 0.49 34.73 -24.33
N MET A 71 1.25 34.24 -23.35
CA MET A 71 2.45 33.43 -23.53
C MET A 71 2.09 31.94 -23.54
N LYS A 72 1.59 31.46 -24.69
CA LYS A 72 1.59 30.02 -24.99
C LYS A 72 3.03 29.57 -25.20
N GLN A 73 3.42 28.48 -24.56
CA GLN A 73 4.20 27.36 -25.13
C GLN A 73 5.20 26.80 -24.12
N ASN A 74 4.87 25.61 -23.63
CA ASN A 74 5.87 24.58 -23.36
C ASN A 74 5.23 23.27 -23.79
N THR A 75 5.93 22.48 -24.61
CA THR A 75 5.52 21.11 -24.98
C THR A 75 5.37 20.27 -23.71
N ALA A 76 4.58 19.19 -23.72
CA ALA A 76 4.38 18.35 -22.53
C ALA A 76 5.70 17.94 -21.84
N GLU A 77 6.77 17.75 -22.62
CA GLU A 77 8.13 17.45 -22.17
C GLU A 77 8.87 18.61 -21.48
N GLU A 78 8.51 19.86 -21.74
CA GLU A 78 9.03 21.04 -21.04
C GLU A 78 8.23 21.37 -19.79
N GLN A 79 6.92 21.10 -19.79
CA GLN A 79 6.10 21.19 -18.59
C GLN A 79 6.56 20.16 -17.53
N ASN A 80 6.90 18.94 -17.95
CA ASN A 80 7.39 17.91 -17.02
C ASN A 80 8.72 18.31 -16.32
N LYS A 81 9.58 19.10 -16.98
CA LYS A 81 10.82 19.64 -16.38
C LYS A 81 10.57 20.64 -15.23
N ASN A 82 9.37 21.22 -15.16
CA ASN A 82 8.98 22.15 -14.08
C ASN A 82 8.49 21.44 -12.82
N TYR A 83 8.29 20.12 -12.86
CA TYR A 83 7.94 19.30 -11.70
C TYR A 83 9.17 18.50 -11.28
N GLN A 84 9.95 19.06 -10.35
CA GLN A 84 11.06 18.32 -9.75
C GLN A 84 10.58 17.61 -8.48
N LEU A 85 10.87 16.32 -8.40
CA LEU A 85 10.76 15.54 -7.17
C LEU A 85 11.78 16.10 -6.19
N ILE A 86 11.33 16.93 -5.25
CA ILE A 86 12.18 17.32 -4.13
C ILE A 86 12.08 16.20 -3.11
N GLY A 87 12.83 15.13 -3.36
CA GLY A 87 13.05 14.08 -2.37
C GLY A 87 13.70 14.71 -1.14
N ASN A 88 13.24 14.31 0.05
CA ASN A 88 13.78 14.81 1.31
C ASN A 88 15.32 14.72 1.31
N GLY A 89 15.99 15.87 1.39
CA GLY A 89 17.44 15.99 1.47
C GLY A 89 17.99 15.47 2.81
N LYS A 90 18.06 14.15 2.93
CA LYS A 90 18.89 13.45 3.91
C LYS A 90 19.76 12.42 3.22
#